data_AF-A0A2M8DS23-F1
#
_entry.id   AF-A0A2M8DS23-F1
#
_cell.length_a   1.000
_cell.length_b   1.000
_cell.length_c   1.000
_cell.angle_alpha   90.00
_cell.angle_beta   90.00
_cell.angle_gamma   90.00
#
_symmetry.space_group_name_H-M   'P 1'
#
loop_
_entity.id
_entity.type
_entity.pdbx_description
1 polymer ?
#
loop_
_entity_poly.entity_id
_entity_poly.type
_entity_poly.pdbx_seq_one_letter_code
_entity_poly.pdbx_strand_id
1 'polypeptide(L)'
;MKKKVIIISVAIVLCLCIWLLAEGVFRYQANASTRAFLKSQDETIENILFARRLNISEEKLIDPFGEDGVIQILFIGLDTRVGQEVGHCDAIQLISIDTKGEGSINITAVPRGTYSPLPPGKDLQPSDYYISNACGLGGLEYGIQQIEKILGVKPDYLMVVGFSETMGILRYLNLPTTGTLQWLRNRHGYAIGELQRAHNHSTFIKQMLIKFVPTEQTKLNTALQYLVYNLIKTDLSFVQAQKIIDTISAMDIANHPEKIQLSIRPFHLVEDIAYDAENISKYLEETLGPITKLLSEDDYSDITGEKVQSSLLSVIGKNKDNPDFIIWAYQNNLWLQIENDEQRLIVQFDLLKDYLPLLQSSSERRLILEDYILEMENRGEPTWQAKGKDLLMLEI
;
A
#
# COMPACT_ATOMS: atom_id res chain seq x y z
N MET A 1 30.45 35.97 -47.64
CA MET A 1 29.34 35.81 -46.67
C MET A 1 28.85 34.37 -46.51
N LYS A 2 28.62 33.59 -47.58
CA LYS A 2 28.03 32.24 -47.51
C LYS A 2 28.77 31.22 -46.60
N LYS A 3 30.11 31.18 -46.60
CA LYS A 3 30.88 30.26 -45.73
C LYS A 3 30.71 30.54 -44.22
N LYS A 4 30.63 31.81 -43.81
CA LYS A 4 30.45 32.18 -42.39
C LYS A 4 29.05 31.79 -41.88
N VAL A 5 28.02 31.94 -42.72
CA VAL A 5 26.65 31.54 -42.39
C VAL A 5 26.52 30.02 -42.25
N ILE A 6 27.18 29.25 -43.12
CA ILE A 6 27.19 27.77 -43.03
C ILE A 6 27.88 27.30 -41.74
N ILE A 7 29.04 27.87 -41.40
CA ILE A 7 29.78 27.50 -40.17
C ILE A 7 28.94 27.79 -38.92
N ILE A 8 28.28 28.95 -38.85
CA ILE A 8 27.41 29.31 -37.73
C ILE A 8 26.21 28.36 -37.64
N SER A 9 25.59 28.01 -38.78
CA SER A 9 24.45 27.10 -38.83
C SER A 9 24.82 25.69 -38.35
N VAL A 10 25.98 25.17 -38.78
CA VAL A 10 26.50 23.87 -38.32
C VAL A 10 26.80 23.89 -36.83
N ALA A 11 27.41 24.96 -36.32
CA ALA A 11 27.69 25.09 -34.89
C ALA A 11 26.42 25.11 -34.04
N ILE A 12 25.35 25.80 -34.49
CA ILE A 12 24.05 25.83 -33.80
C ILE A 12 23.43 24.43 -33.77
N VAL A 13 23.42 23.71 -34.89
CA VAL A 13 22.89 22.34 -34.95
C VAL A 13 23.67 21.41 -34.03
N LEU A 14 25.00 21.51 -34.00
CA LEU A 14 25.86 20.70 -33.13
C LEU A 14 25.60 21.00 -31.64
N CYS A 15 25.47 22.26 -31.26
CA CYS A 15 25.10 22.65 -29.90
C CYS A 15 23.70 22.13 -29.52
N LEU A 16 22.73 22.19 -30.44
CA LEU A 16 21.39 21.67 -30.22
C LEU A 16 21.39 20.15 -30.02
N CYS A 17 22.16 19.41 -30.85
CA CYS A 17 22.32 17.96 -30.72
C CYS A 17 22.99 17.58 -29.39
N ILE A 18 24.04 18.29 -28.97
CA ILE A 18 24.72 18.06 -27.69
C ILE A 18 23.77 18.34 -26.53
N TRP A 19 22.99 19.42 -26.60
CA TRP A 19 22.00 19.76 -25.57
C TRP A 19 20.90 18.70 -25.46
N LEU A 20 20.34 18.25 -26.59
CA LEU A 20 19.33 17.19 -26.61
C LEU A 20 19.88 15.84 -26.10
N LEU A 21 21.14 15.52 -26.40
CA LEU A 21 21.80 14.33 -25.86
C LEU A 21 22.03 14.45 -24.36
N ALA A 22 22.51 15.59 -23.87
CA ALA A 22 22.72 15.85 -22.45
C ALA A 22 21.40 15.79 -21.67
N GLU A 23 20.34 16.39 -22.21
CA GLU A 23 19.00 16.34 -21.60
C GLU A 23 18.40 14.93 -21.65
N GLY A 24 18.63 14.18 -22.73
CA GLY A 24 18.26 12.76 -22.83
C GLY A 24 18.97 11.89 -21.80
N VAL A 25 20.28 12.07 -21.61
CA VAL A 25 21.08 11.36 -20.59
C VAL A 25 20.64 11.75 -19.19
N PHE A 26 20.42 13.04 -18.92
CA PHE A 26 19.96 13.51 -17.61
C PHE A 26 18.58 12.95 -17.25
N ARG A 27 17.62 12.95 -18.18
CA ARG A 27 16.30 12.34 -17.99
C ARG A 27 16.39 10.82 -17.81
N TYR A 28 17.26 10.15 -18.55
CA TYR A 28 17.48 8.71 -18.41
C TYR A 28 18.07 8.36 -17.03
N GLN A 29 19.08 9.10 -16.58
CA GLN A 29 19.70 8.93 -15.26
C GLN A 29 18.73 9.25 -14.12
N ALA A 30 17.97 10.35 -14.21
CA ALA A 30 16.96 10.72 -13.22
C ALA A 30 15.88 9.63 -13.08
N ASN A 31 15.45 9.02 -14.20
CA ASN A 31 14.50 7.93 -14.14
C ASN A 31 15.13 6.61 -13.62
N ALA A 32 16.43 6.40 -13.83
CA ALA A 32 17.14 5.22 -13.33
C ALA A 32 17.40 5.30 -11.81
N SER A 33 17.72 6.48 -11.26
CA SER A 33 17.91 6.68 -9.83
C SER A 33 16.62 6.48 -9.03
N THR A 34 15.49 6.99 -9.53
CA THR A 34 14.16 6.72 -8.93
C THR A 34 13.86 5.22 -8.86
N ARG A 35 14.20 4.45 -9.91
CA ARG A 35 13.93 3.00 -9.97
C ARG A 35 14.84 2.20 -9.04
N ALA A 36 16.13 2.54 -8.97
CA ALA A 36 17.07 1.91 -8.05
C ALA A 36 16.68 2.14 -6.58
N PHE A 37 16.05 3.29 -6.29
CA PHE A 37 15.56 3.61 -4.95
C PHE A 37 14.31 2.81 -4.56
N LEU A 38 13.29 2.70 -5.40
CA LEU A 38 12.07 1.95 -5.04
C LEU A 38 12.40 0.46 -4.79
N LYS A 39 13.33 -0.10 -5.57
CA LYS A 39 13.90 -1.43 -5.31
C LYS A 39 14.58 -1.51 -3.93
N SER A 40 15.34 -0.48 -3.53
CA SER A 40 16.00 -0.47 -2.23
C SER A 40 15.01 -0.35 -1.06
N GLN A 41 13.88 0.31 -1.25
CA GLN A 41 12.83 0.40 -0.24
C GLN A 41 12.13 -0.94 -0.02
N ASP A 42 11.75 -1.63 -1.10
CA ASP A 42 11.13 -2.95 -1.01
C ASP A 42 12.09 -3.96 -0.37
N GLU A 43 13.37 -3.94 -0.77
CA GLU A 43 14.42 -4.72 -0.12
C GLU A 43 14.59 -4.33 1.37
N THR A 44 14.46 -3.05 1.72
CA THR A 44 14.52 -2.59 3.11
C THR A 44 13.36 -3.14 3.94
N ILE A 45 12.13 -3.11 3.40
CA ILE A 45 10.96 -3.69 4.07
C ILE A 45 11.18 -5.18 4.29
N GLU A 46 11.57 -5.92 3.25
CA GLU A 46 11.83 -7.36 3.37
C GLU A 46 12.96 -7.68 4.37
N ASN A 47 14.02 -6.87 4.42
CA ASN A 47 15.09 -7.03 5.40
C ASN A 47 14.58 -6.83 6.84
N ILE A 48 13.75 -5.82 7.07
CA ILE A 48 13.12 -5.58 8.39
C ILE A 48 12.23 -6.76 8.76
N LEU A 49 11.36 -7.20 7.85
CA LEU A 49 10.45 -8.32 8.10
C LEU A 49 11.22 -9.62 8.35
N PHE A 50 12.28 -9.89 7.58
CA PHE A 50 13.14 -11.04 7.77
C PHE A 50 13.84 -11.01 9.14
N ALA A 51 14.43 -9.86 9.51
CA ALA A 51 15.05 -9.70 10.82
C ALA A 51 14.05 -9.90 11.96
N ARG A 52 12.79 -9.49 11.79
CA ARG A 52 11.72 -9.73 12.77
C ARG A 52 11.35 -11.21 12.85
N ARG A 53 11.18 -11.90 11.70
CA ARG A 53 10.89 -13.35 11.64
C ARG A 53 11.93 -14.18 12.39
N LEU A 54 13.22 -13.82 12.27
CA LEU A 54 14.31 -14.50 12.99
C LEU A 54 14.25 -14.33 14.52
N ASN A 55 13.54 -13.31 15.01
CA ASN A 55 13.39 -13.01 16.43
C ASN A 55 12.06 -13.50 17.01
N ILE A 56 11.22 -14.20 16.22
CA ILE A 56 9.99 -14.81 16.71
C ILE A 56 10.36 -16.03 17.57
N SER A 57 9.76 -16.13 18.76
CA SER A 57 9.96 -17.30 19.63
C SER A 57 9.35 -18.56 19.02
N GLU A 58 9.92 -19.73 19.31
CA GLU A 58 9.38 -21.02 18.83
C GLU A 58 7.90 -21.20 19.21
N GLU A 59 7.51 -20.71 20.37
CA GLU A 59 6.12 -20.71 20.83
C GLU A 59 5.21 -19.89 19.91
N LYS A 60 5.64 -18.66 19.54
CA LYS A 60 4.86 -17.77 18.66
C LYS A 60 4.79 -18.28 17.22
N LEU A 61 5.70 -19.17 16.81
CA LEU A 61 5.58 -19.89 15.54
C LEU A 61 4.41 -20.88 15.53
N ILE A 62 4.04 -21.43 16.70
CA ILE A 62 2.94 -22.38 16.86
C ILE A 62 1.62 -21.65 17.14
N ASP A 63 1.64 -20.71 18.09
CA ASP A 63 0.47 -19.91 18.47
C ASP A 63 0.84 -18.42 18.47
N PRO A 64 0.31 -17.62 17.52
CA PRO A 64 0.68 -16.22 17.41
C PRO A 64 0.27 -15.36 18.62
N PHE A 65 -0.58 -15.88 19.52
CA PHE A 65 -1.01 -15.21 20.76
C PHE A 65 -0.10 -15.46 21.97
N GLY A 66 0.76 -16.48 21.95
CA GLY A 66 1.62 -16.85 23.07
C GLY A 66 0.91 -17.13 24.41
N GLU A 67 1.68 -17.29 25.49
CA GLU A 67 1.14 -17.62 26.82
C GLU A 67 0.23 -16.54 27.42
N ASP A 68 0.44 -15.27 27.07
CA ASP A 68 -0.36 -14.18 27.58
C ASP A 68 -1.68 -14.00 26.84
N GLY A 69 -1.93 -14.74 25.75
CA GLY A 69 -3.16 -14.67 24.99
C GLY A 69 -3.38 -13.32 24.30
N VAL A 70 -2.31 -12.54 24.10
CA VAL A 70 -2.38 -11.21 23.50
C VAL A 70 -1.47 -11.16 22.28
N ILE A 71 -2.01 -10.65 21.18
CA ILE A 71 -1.23 -10.36 19.97
C ILE A 71 -1.37 -8.89 19.60
N GLN A 72 -0.26 -8.29 19.22
CA GLN A 72 -0.19 -6.90 18.80
C GLN A 72 0.41 -6.80 17.41
N ILE A 73 -0.38 -6.28 16.48
CA ILE A 73 0.02 -6.16 15.07
C ILE A 73 0.00 -4.69 14.67
N LEU A 74 1.15 -4.20 14.23
CA LEU A 74 1.29 -2.83 13.75
C LEU A 74 1.04 -2.76 12.23
N PHE A 75 0.04 -1.99 11.83
CA PHE A 75 -0.31 -1.73 10.45
C PHE A 75 0.28 -0.38 10.03
N ILE A 76 1.02 -0.37 8.92
CA ILE A 76 1.63 0.81 8.34
C ILE A 76 1.19 0.93 6.87
N GLY A 77 0.51 2.03 6.55
CA GLY A 77 0.27 2.46 5.18
C GLY A 77 1.39 3.40 4.72
N LEU A 78 2.07 3.03 3.63
CA LEU A 78 3.12 3.85 3.03
C LEU A 78 2.56 4.70 1.88
N ASP A 79 2.85 6.00 1.88
CA ASP A 79 2.72 6.86 0.69
C ASP A 79 4.04 6.80 -0.09
N THR A 80 4.10 5.90 -1.07
CA THR A 80 5.23 5.76 -2.00
C THR A 80 4.77 6.17 -3.39
N ARG A 81 5.04 7.44 -3.74
CA ARG A 81 4.72 7.94 -5.08
C ARG A 81 5.83 7.55 -6.04
N VAL A 82 5.45 7.25 -7.29
CA VAL A 82 6.39 7.09 -8.39
C VAL A 82 7.24 8.37 -8.50
N GLY A 83 8.55 8.26 -8.27
CA GLY A 83 9.44 9.43 -8.27
C GLY A 83 9.96 9.86 -6.89
N GLN A 84 9.38 9.40 -5.79
CA GLN A 84 9.80 9.83 -4.45
C GLN A 84 10.88 8.90 -3.86
N GLU A 85 11.94 9.54 -3.37
CA GLU A 85 13.12 8.91 -2.75
C GLU A 85 12.89 8.51 -1.29
N VAL A 86 11.65 8.59 -0.78
CA VAL A 86 11.37 8.46 0.64
C VAL A 86 9.90 8.05 0.85
N GLY A 87 9.63 6.88 1.44
CA GLY A 87 8.27 6.48 1.82
C GLY A 87 7.85 7.04 3.17
N HIS A 88 6.70 7.70 3.19
CA HIS A 88 6.11 8.26 4.39
C HIS A 88 5.14 7.27 5.04
N CYS A 89 5.19 7.13 6.37
CA CYS A 89 4.18 6.38 7.13
C CYS A 89 2.95 7.27 7.34
N ASP A 90 1.92 7.10 6.51
CA ASP A 90 0.78 8.00 6.45
C ASP A 90 -0.48 7.46 7.14
N ALA A 91 -0.55 6.15 7.32
CA ALA A 91 -1.56 5.48 8.12
C ALA A 91 -0.86 4.55 9.12
N ILE A 92 -1.14 4.71 10.42
CA ILE A 92 -0.49 3.94 11.49
C ILE A 92 -1.57 3.46 12.46
N GLN A 93 -1.74 2.15 12.56
CA GLN A 93 -2.77 1.52 13.40
C GLN A 93 -2.17 0.34 14.15
N LEU A 94 -2.24 0.32 15.47
CA LEU A 94 -1.92 -0.85 16.28
C LEU A 94 -3.21 -1.61 16.58
N ILE A 95 -3.30 -2.86 16.14
CA ILE A 95 -4.39 -3.76 16.49
C ILE A 95 -3.89 -4.69 17.61
N SER A 96 -4.50 -4.59 18.79
CA SER A 96 -4.27 -5.49 19.91
C SER A 96 -5.47 -6.40 20.09
N ILE A 97 -5.25 -7.71 20.05
CA ILE A 97 -6.30 -8.72 20.23
C ILE A 97 -5.98 -9.49 21.49
N ASP A 98 -6.88 -9.45 22.47
CA ASP A 98 -6.77 -10.16 23.75
C ASP A 98 -7.81 -11.29 23.76
N THR A 99 -7.38 -12.53 23.93
CA THR A 99 -8.26 -13.71 23.95
C THR A 99 -8.73 -14.07 25.35
N LYS A 100 -8.31 -13.34 26.40
CA LYS A 100 -8.74 -13.60 27.78
C LYS A 100 -10.20 -13.17 27.98
N GLY A 101 -10.85 -13.86 28.92
CA GLY A 101 -12.25 -13.58 29.26
C GLY A 101 -13.17 -13.83 28.07
N GLU A 102 -13.91 -12.79 27.66
CA GLU A 102 -14.84 -12.84 26.51
C GLU A 102 -14.19 -12.43 25.17
N GLY A 103 -12.89 -12.12 25.18
CA GLY A 103 -12.15 -11.60 24.04
C GLY A 103 -12.39 -10.11 23.79
N SER A 104 -11.34 -9.37 23.42
CA SER A 104 -11.46 -7.96 23.05
C SER A 104 -10.44 -7.57 21.98
N ILE A 105 -10.77 -6.51 21.23
CA ILE A 105 -9.92 -5.94 20.20
C ILE A 105 -9.80 -4.44 20.46
N ASN A 106 -8.58 -3.92 20.55
CA ASN A 106 -8.33 -2.48 20.60
C ASN A 106 -7.56 -2.04 19.35
N ILE A 107 -8.10 -1.06 18.62
CA ILE A 107 -7.47 -0.45 17.46
C ILE A 107 -7.00 0.94 17.88
N THR A 108 -5.68 1.14 17.94
CA THR A 108 -5.05 2.40 18.34
C THR A 108 -4.46 3.11 17.14
N ALA A 109 -5.03 4.25 16.74
CA ALA A 109 -4.48 5.11 15.72
C ALA A 109 -3.30 5.93 16.26
N VAL A 110 -2.26 6.09 15.44
CA VAL A 110 -1.23 7.11 15.64
C VAL A 110 -1.29 8.09 14.47
N PRO A 111 -1.72 9.34 14.69
CA PRO A 111 -1.75 10.34 13.64
C PRO A 111 -0.37 10.55 13.04
N ARG A 112 -0.29 10.64 11.71
CA ARG A 112 0.99 10.80 11.01
C ARG A 112 1.75 12.06 11.41
N GLY A 113 1.02 13.06 11.91
CA GLY A 113 1.53 14.35 12.41
C GLY A 113 1.96 14.34 13.88
N THR A 114 1.89 13.20 14.57
CA THR A 114 2.35 13.10 15.97
C THR A 114 3.84 13.39 16.05
N TYR A 115 4.22 14.21 17.03
CA TYR A 115 5.61 14.61 17.25
C TYR A 115 6.53 13.39 17.37
N SER A 116 7.63 13.43 16.64
CA SER A 116 8.67 12.41 16.68
C SER A 116 10.04 13.03 16.49
N PRO A 117 11.04 12.70 17.33
CA PRO A 117 12.42 13.12 17.07
C PRO A 117 12.92 12.47 15.77
N LEU A 118 13.71 13.21 15.00
CA LEU A 118 14.42 12.71 13.83
C LEU A 118 15.87 12.33 14.19
N PRO A 119 16.54 11.46 13.40
CA PRO A 119 17.93 11.11 13.69
C PRO A 119 18.84 12.36 13.68
N PRO A 120 19.84 12.42 14.58
CA PRO A 120 20.75 13.56 14.65
C PRO A 120 21.62 13.66 13.39
N GLY A 121 22.05 14.89 13.04
CA GLY A 121 23.01 15.13 11.95
C GLY A 121 22.39 15.45 10.59
N LYS A 122 21.09 15.76 10.54
CA LYS A 122 20.42 16.33 9.35
C LYS A 122 20.01 17.79 9.62
N ASP A 123 20.19 18.67 8.63
CA ASP A 123 19.72 20.06 8.69
C ASP A 123 18.19 20.07 8.57
N LEU A 124 17.51 20.00 9.72
CA LEU A 124 16.06 19.83 9.82
C LEU A 124 15.39 21.06 10.42
N GLN A 125 14.25 21.45 9.86
CA GLN A 125 13.42 22.50 10.41
C GLN A 125 12.57 21.96 11.57
N PRO A 126 12.18 22.81 12.54
CA PRO A 126 11.27 22.41 13.62
C PRO A 126 9.93 21.81 13.14
N SER A 127 9.49 22.16 11.92
CA SER A 127 8.29 21.61 11.29
C SER A 127 8.43 20.15 10.87
N ASP A 128 9.65 19.60 10.82
CA ASP A 128 9.90 18.27 10.26
C ASP A 128 9.71 17.14 11.28
N TYR A 129 9.56 17.48 12.56
CA TYR A 129 9.57 16.55 13.69
C TYR A 129 8.23 15.85 13.90
N TYR A 130 7.80 15.05 12.93
CA TYR A 130 6.60 14.22 13.02
C TYR A 130 6.83 12.81 12.47
N ILE A 131 5.98 11.87 12.87
CA ILE A 131 6.23 10.44 12.67
C ILE A 131 6.27 10.02 11.19
N SER A 132 5.44 10.62 10.33
CA SER A 132 5.51 10.38 8.88
C SER A 132 6.88 10.78 8.29
N ASN A 133 7.51 11.84 8.79
CA ASN A 133 8.88 12.21 8.44
C ASN A 133 9.94 11.33 9.12
N ALA A 134 9.67 10.76 10.29
CA ALA A 134 10.60 9.83 10.92
C ALA A 134 10.78 8.55 10.08
N CYS A 135 9.70 8.01 9.52
CA CYS A 135 9.78 6.92 8.54
C CYS A 135 10.49 7.36 7.27
N GLY A 136 10.17 8.55 6.79
CA GLY A 136 10.74 9.03 5.56
C GLY A 136 12.24 9.35 5.66
N LEU A 137 12.57 10.34 6.47
CA LEU A 137 13.93 10.85 6.60
C LEU A 137 14.80 9.94 7.45
N GLY A 138 14.24 9.24 8.45
CA GLY A 138 15.00 8.32 9.31
C GLY A 138 15.09 6.89 8.80
N GLY A 139 14.33 6.55 7.75
CA GLY A 139 14.12 5.17 7.32
C GLY A 139 13.00 4.49 8.12
N LEU A 140 12.41 3.46 7.50
CA LEU A 140 11.23 2.77 8.05
C LEU A 140 11.50 2.19 9.44
N GLU A 141 12.67 1.58 9.66
CA GLU A 141 13.01 0.97 10.95
C GLU A 141 13.10 2.01 12.07
N TYR A 142 13.72 3.16 11.81
CA TYR A 142 13.73 4.25 12.79
C TYR A 142 12.31 4.76 13.07
N GLY A 143 11.50 4.93 12.01
CA GLY A 143 10.09 5.31 12.14
C GLY A 143 9.31 4.34 13.04
N ILE A 144 9.45 3.03 12.82
CA ILE A 144 8.83 1.99 13.65
C ILE A 144 9.25 2.14 15.12
N GLN A 145 10.53 2.34 15.41
CA GLN A 145 11.00 2.55 16.79
C GLN A 145 10.37 3.78 17.47
N GLN A 146 10.07 4.84 16.70
CA GLN A 146 9.38 6.01 17.26
C GLN A 146 7.89 5.73 17.47
N ILE A 147 7.25 4.98 16.56
CA ILE A 147 5.86 4.51 16.72
C ILE A 147 5.75 3.66 17.99
N GLU A 148 6.67 2.72 18.20
CA GLU A 148 6.74 1.88 19.41
C GLU A 148 6.82 2.72 20.70
N LYS A 149 7.60 3.80 20.70
CA LYS A 149 7.69 4.73 21.84
C LYS A 149 6.38 5.48 22.09
N ILE A 150 5.70 5.95 21.04
CA ILE A 150 4.41 6.63 21.14
C ILE A 150 3.33 5.67 21.68
N LEU A 151 3.34 4.43 21.20
CA LEU A 151 2.44 3.36 21.63
C LEU A 151 2.83 2.79 23.00
N GLY A 152 4.06 3.01 23.46
CA GLY A 152 4.59 2.44 24.71
C GLY A 152 4.70 0.92 24.67
N VAL A 153 4.67 0.31 23.49
CA VAL A 153 4.70 -1.14 23.31
C VAL A 153 5.38 -1.50 21.99
N LYS A 154 6.09 -2.64 22.00
CA LYS A 154 6.69 -3.23 20.82
C LYS A 154 5.70 -4.24 20.22
N PRO A 155 5.20 -4.04 18.99
CA PRO A 155 4.28 -4.97 18.36
C PRO A 155 4.98 -6.30 18.07
N ASP A 156 4.21 -7.38 18.14
CA ASP A 156 4.65 -8.74 17.81
C ASP A 156 4.90 -8.87 16.30
N TYR A 157 3.97 -8.32 15.51
CA TYR A 157 3.98 -8.43 14.06
C TYR A 157 3.84 -7.07 13.38
N LEU A 158 4.30 -7.00 12.15
CA LEU A 158 4.23 -5.84 11.28
C LEU A 158 3.46 -6.21 10.01
N MET A 159 2.54 -5.33 9.59
CA MET A 159 1.90 -5.35 8.29
C MET A 159 2.13 -4.02 7.59
N VAL A 160 2.70 -4.07 6.38
CA VAL A 160 2.98 -2.90 5.56
C VAL A 160 2.22 -3.02 4.25
N VAL A 161 1.48 -1.97 3.91
CA VAL A 161 0.73 -1.88 2.65
C VAL A 161 1.03 -0.56 1.96
N GLY A 162 1.15 -0.59 0.64
CA GLY A 162 1.19 0.60 -0.20
C GLY A 162 -0.18 0.93 -0.78
N PHE A 163 -0.16 1.89 -1.70
CA PHE A 163 -1.37 2.35 -2.39
C PHE A 163 -1.97 1.27 -3.30
N SER A 164 -1.13 0.59 -4.10
CA SER A 164 -1.56 -0.50 -4.99
C SER A 164 -2.18 -1.66 -4.21
N GLU A 165 -1.54 -2.08 -3.12
CA GLU A 165 -1.98 -3.19 -2.27
C GLU A 165 -3.34 -2.85 -1.64
N THR A 166 -3.49 -1.63 -1.11
CA THR A 166 -4.76 -1.16 -0.57
C THR A 166 -5.86 -1.18 -1.64
N MET A 167 -5.58 -0.72 -2.86
CA MET A 167 -6.54 -0.80 -3.97
C MET A 167 -6.93 -2.24 -4.28
N GLY A 168 -5.97 -3.17 -4.31
CA GLY A 168 -6.20 -4.60 -4.50
C GLY A 168 -7.13 -5.18 -3.46
N ILE A 169 -6.86 -4.94 -2.18
CA ILE A 169 -7.68 -5.41 -1.06
C ILE A 169 -9.12 -4.89 -1.21
N LEU A 170 -9.30 -3.60 -1.46
CA LEU A 170 -10.63 -3.01 -1.66
C LEU A 170 -11.38 -3.67 -2.83
N ARG A 171 -10.69 -3.97 -3.94
CA ARG A 171 -11.27 -4.66 -5.09
C ARG A 171 -11.67 -6.10 -4.76
N TYR A 172 -10.81 -6.85 -4.08
CA TYR A 172 -11.11 -8.22 -3.68
C TYR A 172 -12.28 -8.32 -2.68
N LEU A 173 -12.49 -7.27 -1.89
CA LEU A 173 -13.64 -7.13 -0.99
C LEU A 173 -14.88 -6.51 -1.66
N ASN A 174 -14.86 -6.27 -2.98
CA ASN A 174 -15.92 -5.63 -3.75
C ASN A 174 -16.37 -4.26 -3.17
N LEU A 175 -15.41 -3.47 -2.69
CA LEU A 175 -15.64 -2.11 -2.18
C LEU A 175 -15.36 -1.07 -3.28
N PRO A 176 -16.05 0.09 -3.26
CA PRO A 176 -15.80 1.17 -4.22
C PRO A 176 -14.39 1.74 -4.03
N THR A 177 -13.44 1.34 -4.88
CA THR A 177 -12.00 1.55 -4.66
C THR A 177 -11.62 3.02 -4.55
N THR A 178 -11.92 3.82 -5.58
CA THR A 178 -11.60 5.26 -5.59
C THR A 178 -12.32 6.00 -4.45
N GLY A 179 -13.63 5.78 -4.27
CA GLY A 179 -14.40 6.47 -3.24
C GLY A 179 -13.91 6.14 -1.83
N THR A 180 -13.60 4.86 -1.57
CA THR A 180 -13.07 4.42 -0.27
C THR A 180 -11.71 5.03 0.02
N LEU A 181 -10.81 5.07 -0.96
CA LEU A 181 -9.52 5.73 -0.80
C LEU A 181 -9.65 7.23 -0.58
N GLN A 182 -10.57 7.91 -1.28
CA GLN A 182 -10.82 9.34 -1.05
C GLN A 182 -11.32 9.58 0.37
N TRP A 183 -12.22 8.73 0.88
CA TRP A 183 -12.70 8.81 2.26
C TRP A 183 -11.57 8.57 3.27
N LEU A 184 -10.75 7.53 3.08
CA LEU A 184 -9.61 7.24 3.94
C LEU A 184 -8.55 8.34 3.89
N ARG A 185 -8.40 9.06 2.78
CA ARG A 185 -7.43 10.14 2.62
C ARG A 185 -7.95 11.52 3.01
N ASN A 186 -9.26 11.67 3.16
CA ASN A 186 -9.89 12.93 3.51
C ASN A 186 -9.41 13.42 4.87
N ARG A 187 -8.82 14.61 4.88
CA ARG A 187 -8.51 15.36 6.10
C ARG A 187 -9.09 16.76 6.07
N HIS A 188 -9.26 17.36 4.88
CA HIS A 188 -9.67 18.75 4.76
C HIS A 188 -11.15 18.96 5.08
N GLY A 189 -11.97 17.92 4.94
CA GLY A 189 -13.38 17.97 5.27
C GLY A 189 -13.73 17.88 6.76
N TYR A 190 -12.73 17.70 7.64
CA TYR A 190 -12.95 17.49 9.07
C TYR A 190 -12.47 18.67 9.91
N ALA A 191 -13.22 19.03 10.94
CA ALA A 191 -12.90 20.15 11.83
C ALA A 191 -11.52 20.00 12.52
N ILE A 192 -11.15 18.78 12.90
CA ILE A 192 -9.86 18.45 13.53
C ILE A 192 -8.87 17.75 12.56
N GLY A 193 -9.20 17.78 11.27
CA GLY A 193 -8.29 17.41 10.18
C GLY A 193 -7.70 16.01 10.27
N GLU A 194 -6.37 15.95 10.36
CA GLU A 194 -5.56 14.71 10.40
C GLU A 194 -5.95 13.78 11.56
N LEU A 195 -6.32 14.34 12.71
CA LEU A 195 -6.69 13.54 13.89
C LEU A 195 -7.96 12.73 13.60
N GLN A 196 -8.96 13.36 12.97
CA GLN A 196 -10.18 12.67 12.56
C GLN A 196 -9.88 11.63 11.48
N ARG A 197 -9.02 11.96 10.51
CA ARG A 197 -8.64 11.02 9.45
C ARG A 197 -8.00 9.75 10.02
N ALA A 198 -7.06 9.90 10.95
CA ALA A 198 -6.39 8.77 11.58
C ALA A 198 -7.37 7.87 12.36
N HIS A 199 -8.35 8.46 13.03
CA HIS A 199 -9.43 7.72 13.70
C HIS A 199 -10.38 7.04 12.71
N ASN A 200 -10.70 7.69 11.60
CA ASN A 200 -11.53 7.13 10.54
C ASN A 200 -10.91 5.87 9.93
N HIS A 201 -9.57 5.77 9.85
CA HIS A 201 -8.91 4.51 9.49
C HIS A 201 -9.24 3.39 10.48
N SER A 202 -9.26 3.66 11.79
CA SER A 202 -9.65 2.69 12.82
C SER A 202 -11.11 2.28 12.68
N THR A 203 -12.00 3.24 12.43
CA THR A 203 -13.43 2.97 12.17
C THR A 203 -13.62 2.08 10.94
N PHE A 204 -12.89 2.36 9.85
CA PHE A 204 -12.90 1.52 8.66
C PHE A 204 -12.46 0.10 8.98
N ILE A 205 -11.31 -0.08 9.65
CA ILE A 205 -10.81 -1.41 10.04
C ILE A 205 -11.84 -2.14 10.91
N LYS A 206 -12.42 -1.47 11.93
CA LYS A 206 -13.48 -2.06 12.77
C LYS A 206 -14.66 -2.56 11.95
N GLN A 207 -15.15 -1.77 11.01
CA GLN A 207 -16.26 -2.17 10.15
C GLN A 207 -15.87 -3.30 9.20
N MET A 208 -14.63 -3.31 8.68
CA MET A 208 -14.14 -4.42 7.85
C MET A 208 -14.06 -5.71 8.65
N LEU A 209 -13.57 -5.66 9.89
CA LEU A 209 -13.56 -6.81 10.79
C LEU A 209 -14.98 -7.33 11.02
N ILE A 210 -15.93 -6.47 11.39
CA ILE A 210 -17.33 -6.83 11.64
C ILE A 210 -17.99 -7.43 10.39
N LYS A 211 -17.74 -6.85 9.22
CA LYS A 211 -18.38 -7.25 7.96
C LYS A 211 -17.80 -8.53 7.39
N PHE A 212 -16.48 -8.67 7.41
CA PHE A 212 -15.79 -9.71 6.64
C PHE A 212 -15.25 -10.86 7.48
N VAL A 213 -15.07 -10.75 8.80
CA VAL A 213 -14.53 -11.87 9.63
C VAL A 213 -15.59 -12.89 10.10
N PRO A 214 -16.81 -12.49 10.51
CA PRO A 214 -17.81 -13.40 11.09
C PRO A 214 -18.60 -14.23 10.06
N THR A 215 -18.43 -14.01 8.76
CA THR A 215 -19.26 -14.68 7.76
C THR A 215 -18.83 -16.14 7.57
N GLU A 216 -19.77 -17.07 7.34
CA GLU A 216 -19.40 -18.42 6.88
C GLU A 216 -18.57 -18.36 5.59
N GLN A 217 -18.73 -17.30 4.79
CA GLN A 217 -17.89 -16.98 3.63
C GLN A 217 -16.41 -16.75 3.98
N THR A 218 -16.08 -16.24 5.17
CA THR A 218 -14.68 -16.06 5.60
C THR A 218 -14.00 -17.38 5.88
N LYS A 219 -14.72 -18.37 6.45
CA LYS A 219 -14.23 -19.75 6.60
C LYS A 219 -14.15 -20.48 5.26
N LEU A 220 -14.99 -20.10 4.29
CA LEU A 220 -15.13 -20.79 3.00
C LEU A 220 -14.22 -20.22 1.89
N ASN A 221 -13.64 -19.04 2.04
CA ASN A 221 -12.79 -18.45 1.00
C ASN A 221 -11.31 -18.33 1.42
N THR A 222 -10.68 -19.47 1.73
CA THR A 222 -9.22 -19.57 1.92
C THR A 222 -8.43 -18.99 0.75
N ALA A 223 -8.95 -19.11 -0.48
CA ALA A 223 -8.34 -18.51 -1.66
C ALA A 223 -8.28 -16.97 -1.55
N LEU A 224 -9.39 -16.32 -1.20
CA LEU A 224 -9.41 -14.87 -0.97
C LEU A 224 -8.51 -14.46 0.20
N GLN A 225 -8.50 -15.21 1.30
CA GLN A 225 -7.58 -14.96 2.41
C GLN A 225 -6.12 -15.00 1.92
N TYR A 226 -5.78 -15.99 1.11
CA TYR A 226 -4.44 -16.16 0.54
C TYR A 226 -4.08 -15.03 -0.43
N LEU A 227 -4.99 -14.65 -1.32
CA LEU A 227 -4.79 -13.55 -2.26
C LEU A 227 -4.58 -12.21 -1.54
N VAL A 228 -5.37 -11.93 -0.49
CA VAL A 228 -5.17 -10.73 0.35
C VAL A 228 -3.85 -10.81 1.11
N TYR A 229 -3.51 -11.97 1.67
CA TYR A 229 -2.24 -12.19 2.37
C TYR A 229 -1.04 -11.94 1.44
N ASN A 230 -1.09 -12.45 0.20
CA ASN A 230 -0.01 -12.27 -0.79
C ASN A 230 0.18 -10.81 -1.24
N LEU A 231 -0.83 -9.94 -1.08
CA LEU A 231 -0.66 -8.50 -1.32
C LEU A 231 0.04 -7.77 -0.15
N ILE A 232 0.03 -8.32 1.06
CA ILE A 232 0.49 -7.62 2.25
C ILE A 232 1.93 -8.02 2.58
N LYS A 233 2.79 -7.03 2.83
CA LYS A 233 4.15 -7.28 3.34
C LYS A 233 4.07 -7.47 4.85
N THR A 234 4.29 -8.68 5.33
CA THR A 234 4.17 -8.99 6.76
C THR A 234 5.16 -10.05 7.24
N ASP A 235 5.48 -10.04 8.53
CA ASP A 235 6.25 -11.07 9.22
C ASP A 235 5.37 -12.21 9.77
N LEU A 236 4.04 -12.13 9.61
CA LEU A 236 3.13 -13.26 9.83
C LEU A 236 3.28 -14.30 8.72
N SER A 237 3.22 -15.57 9.09
CA SER A 237 2.93 -16.65 8.13
C SER A 237 1.44 -16.69 7.81
N PHE A 238 1.09 -17.28 6.66
CA PHE A 238 -0.31 -17.47 6.30
C PHE A 238 -1.09 -18.28 7.35
N VAL A 239 -0.48 -19.32 7.93
CA VAL A 239 -1.10 -20.14 8.98
C VAL A 239 -1.40 -19.31 10.24
N GLN A 240 -0.47 -18.44 10.66
CA GLN A 240 -0.70 -17.54 11.80
C GLN A 240 -1.81 -16.53 11.48
N ALA A 241 -1.85 -15.98 10.26
CA ALA A 241 -2.93 -15.09 9.83
C ALA A 241 -4.30 -15.79 9.89
N GLN A 242 -4.40 -17.03 9.42
CA GLN A 242 -5.64 -17.82 9.52
C GLN A 242 -6.03 -18.07 10.97
N LYS A 243 -5.07 -18.43 11.83
CA LYS A 243 -5.32 -18.62 13.26
C LYS A 243 -5.88 -17.38 13.93
N ILE A 244 -5.35 -16.19 13.59
CA ILE A 244 -5.86 -14.90 14.08
C ILE A 244 -7.29 -14.67 13.59
N ILE A 245 -7.59 -14.92 12.31
CA ILE A 245 -8.94 -14.79 11.74
C ILE A 245 -9.93 -15.71 12.46
N ASP A 246 -9.56 -16.98 12.68
CA ASP A 246 -10.38 -17.96 13.39
C ASP A 246 -10.67 -17.50 14.83
N THR A 247 -9.66 -16.98 15.52
CA THR A 247 -9.81 -16.43 16.87
C THR A 247 -10.75 -15.23 16.90
N ILE A 248 -10.60 -14.27 15.98
CA ILE A 248 -11.51 -13.11 15.89
C ILE A 248 -12.94 -13.55 15.54
N SER A 249 -13.08 -14.53 14.63
CA SER A 249 -14.38 -15.09 14.23
C SER A 249 -15.09 -15.71 15.45
N ALA A 250 -14.34 -16.41 16.31
CA ALA A 250 -14.87 -17.00 17.55
C ALA A 250 -15.30 -15.96 18.60
N MET A 251 -14.86 -14.71 18.51
CA MET A 251 -15.29 -13.63 19.42
C MET A 251 -16.71 -13.13 19.13
N ASP A 252 -17.33 -13.52 18.01
CA ASP A 252 -18.66 -13.11 17.57
C ASP A 252 -18.84 -11.58 17.48
N ILE A 253 -17.83 -10.89 16.95
CA ILE A 253 -17.81 -9.43 16.83
C ILE A 253 -18.91 -8.84 15.93
N ALA A 254 -19.58 -9.66 15.11
CA ALA A 254 -20.75 -9.21 14.34
C ALA A 254 -21.92 -8.88 15.26
N ASN A 255 -22.17 -9.72 16.26
CA ASN A 255 -23.24 -9.51 17.24
C ASN A 255 -22.75 -8.73 18.47
N HIS A 256 -21.44 -8.67 18.67
CA HIS A 256 -20.78 -7.97 19.78
C HIS A 256 -19.77 -6.90 19.31
N PRO A 257 -20.18 -5.88 18.55
CA PRO A 257 -19.28 -4.85 18.02
C PRO A 257 -18.64 -3.96 19.10
N GLU A 258 -19.16 -3.98 20.33
CA GLU A 258 -18.58 -3.34 21.51
C GLU A 258 -17.27 -3.97 21.97
N LYS A 259 -16.98 -5.22 21.57
CA LYS A 259 -15.68 -5.87 21.81
C LYS A 259 -14.53 -5.18 21.07
N ILE A 260 -14.84 -4.37 20.06
CA ILE A 260 -13.87 -3.59 19.30
C ILE A 260 -13.87 -2.14 19.78
N GLN A 261 -12.81 -1.76 20.47
CA GLN A 261 -12.58 -0.42 20.99
C GLN A 261 -11.64 0.35 20.06
N LEU A 262 -11.94 1.63 19.88
CA LEU A 262 -11.14 2.54 19.08
C LEU A 262 -10.45 3.54 20.01
N SER A 263 -9.17 3.79 19.78
CA SER A 263 -8.43 4.80 20.52
C SER A 263 -7.41 5.50 19.62
N ILE A 264 -6.94 6.66 20.07
CA ILE A 264 -5.95 7.47 19.36
C ILE A 264 -4.83 7.85 20.32
N ARG A 265 -3.58 7.84 19.83
CA ARG A 265 -2.40 8.24 20.60
C ARG A 265 -1.57 9.30 19.84
N PRO A 266 -1.33 10.48 20.45
CA PRO A 266 -1.82 10.94 21.76
C PRO A 266 -3.36 11.09 21.79
N PHE A 267 -3.94 11.14 23.00
CA PHE A 267 -5.39 11.22 23.15
C PHE A 267 -5.95 12.52 22.57
N HIS A 268 -7.00 12.39 21.77
CA HIS A 268 -7.78 13.49 21.22
C HIS A 268 -9.26 13.11 21.22
N LEU A 269 -10.13 14.12 21.35
CA LEU A 269 -11.56 13.94 21.12
C LEU A 269 -11.80 13.84 19.62
N VAL A 270 -12.43 12.75 19.21
CA VAL A 270 -12.70 12.38 17.81
C VAL A 270 -14.12 11.84 17.70
N GLU A 271 -14.69 11.89 16.50
CA GLU A 271 -16.04 11.38 16.23
C GLU A 271 -16.00 10.00 15.55
N ASP A 272 -16.92 9.12 15.90
CA ASP A 272 -17.10 7.83 15.21
C ASP A 272 -17.89 8.03 13.91
N ILE A 273 -17.21 8.49 12.86
CA ILE A 273 -17.80 8.65 11.53
C ILE A 273 -17.87 7.28 10.85
N ALA A 274 -19.08 6.74 10.70
CA ALA A 274 -19.30 5.48 10.01
C ALA A 274 -18.88 5.56 8.52
N TYR A 275 -18.20 4.52 8.04
CA TYR A 275 -17.98 4.33 6.61
C TYR A 275 -19.21 3.67 5.99
N ASP A 276 -19.69 4.24 4.89
CA ASP A 276 -20.85 3.75 4.13
C ASP A 276 -20.44 3.63 2.66
N ALA A 277 -20.20 2.40 2.22
CA ALA A 277 -19.78 2.10 0.85
C ALA A 277 -20.85 2.46 -0.19
N GLU A 278 -22.14 2.37 0.15
CA GLU A 278 -23.24 2.59 -0.79
C GLU A 278 -23.46 4.07 -1.07
N ASN A 279 -23.24 4.92 -0.05
CA ASN A 279 -23.45 6.36 -0.14
C ASN A 279 -22.15 7.19 -0.15
N ILE A 280 -21.00 6.54 -0.36
CA ILE A 280 -19.69 7.20 -0.23
C ILE A 280 -19.51 8.40 -1.15
N SER A 281 -19.97 8.32 -2.40
CA SER A 281 -19.85 9.42 -3.37
C SER A 281 -20.62 10.65 -2.91
N LYS A 282 -21.84 10.45 -2.40
CA LYS A 282 -22.67 11.53 -1.84
C LYS A 282 -22.02 12.15 -0.61
N TYR A 283 -21.53 11.32 0.31
CA TYR A 283 -20.83 11.79 1.50
C TYR A 283 -19.60 12.65 1.15
N LEU A 284 -18.80 12.22 0.17
CA LEU A 284 -17.62 12.95 -0.27
C LEU A 284 -17.99 14.27 -0.94
N GLU A 285 -19.04 14.30 -1.75
CA GLU A 285 -19.54 15.54 -2.35
C GLU A 285 -20.00 16.54 -1.28
N GLU A 286 -20.75 16.08 -0.28
CA GLU A 286 -21.22 16.94 0.83
C GLU A 286 -20.06 17.47 1.69
N THR A 287 -19.02 16.65 1.89
CA THR A 287 -17.90 16.96 2.80
C THR A 287 -16.80 17.77 2.12
N LEU A 288 -16.45 17.44 0.87
CA LEU A 288 -15.34 18.06 0.14
C LEU A 288 -15.83 19.11 -0.86
N GLY A 289 -17.01 18.92 -1.47
CA GLY A 289 -17.58 19.79 -2.49
C GLY A 289 -17.48 21.28 -2.14
N PRO A 290 -17.92 21.72 -0.94
CA PRO A 290 -17.86 23.12 -0.53
C PRO A 290 -16.45 23.73 -0.47
N ILE A 291 -15.42 22.91 -0.27
CA ILE A 291 -14.04 23.36 -0.06
C ILE A 291 -13.12 23.04 -1.24
N THR A 292 -13.57 22.30 -2.24
CA THR A 292 -12.74 21.90 -3.41
C THR A 292 -11.98 23.05 -4.05
N LYS A 293 -12.63 24.22 -4.19
CA LYS A 293 -12.03 25.45 -4.76
C LYS A 293 -10.99 26.14 -3.86
N LEU A 294 -10.92 25.75 -2.58
CA LEU A 294 -9.99 26.28 -1.59
C LEU A 294 -8.79 25.34 -1.37
N LEU A 295 -8.85 24.12 -1.90
CA LEU A 295 -7.75 23.17 -1.86
C LEU A 295 -6.69 23.57 -2.89
N SER A 296 -5.42 23.30 -2.58
CA SER A 296 -4.33 23.58 -3.51
C SER A 296 -4.49 22.77 -4.80
N GLU A 297 -4.01 23.29 -5.93
CA GLU A 297 -4.00 22.54 -7.21
C GLU A 297 -3.23 21.21 -7.07
N ASP A 298 -2.24 21.17 -6.17
CA ASP A 298 -1.44 19.99 -5.82
C ASP A 298 -2.19 18.95 -4.97
N ASP A 299 -3.31 19.32 -4.33
CA ASP A 299 -4.19 18.41 -3.57
C ASP A 299 -5.24 17.72 -4.47
N TYR A 300 -4.95 17.58 -5.78
CA TYR A 300 -5.75 16.90 -6.80
C TYR A 300 -7.08 17.61 -7.18
N SER A 301 -7.24 18.90 -6.90
CA SER A 301 -8.47 19.63 -7.24
C SER A 301 -8.72 19.81 -8.75
N ASP A 302 -7.67 19.75 -9.59
CA ASP A 302 -7.76 20.05 -11.04
C ASP A 302 -7.39 18.90 -11.99
N ILE A 303 -7.04 17.71 -11.47
CA ILE A 303 -6.73 16.54 -12.32
C ILE A 303 -7.92 15.58 -12.30
N THR A 304 -8.63 15.46 -13.43
CA THR A 304 -9.71 14.48 -13.57
C THR A 304 -9.17 13.06 -13.44
N GLY A 305 -9.99 12.15 -12.90
CA GLY A 305 -9.64 10.72 -12.83
C GLY A 305 -9.22 10.17 -14.20
N GLU A 306 -9.88 10.59 -15.28
CA GLU A 306 -9.51 10.23 -16.65
C GLU A 306 -8.09 10.66 -17.02
N LYS A 307 -7.65 11.85 -16.61
CA LYS A 307 -6.30 12.36 -16.87
C LYS A 307 -5.26 11.59 -16.06
N VAL A 308 -5.56 11.23 -14.81
CA VAL A 308 -4.70 10.35 -13.99
C VAL A 308 -4.54 8.99 -14.67
N GLN A 309 -5.65 8.35 -15.05
CA GLN A 309 -5.65 7.04 -15.69
C GLN A 309 -4.92 7.07 -17.04
N SER A 310 -5.15 8.10 -17.86
CA SER A 310 -4.45 8.28 -19.14
C SER A 310 -2.95 8.47 -18.95
N SER A 311 -2.54 9.21 -17.93
CA SER A 311 -1.12 9.39 -17.58
C SER A 311 -0.48 8.07 -17.16
N LEU A 312 -1.14 7.31 -16.27
CA LEU A 312 -0.68 6.00 -15.82
C LEU A 312 -0.48 5.04 -17.00
N LEU A 313 -1.49 4.89 -17.86
CA LEU A 313 -1.41 4.03 -19.04
C LEU A 313 -0.32 4.50 -20.03
N SER A 314 -0.13 5.82 -20.16
CA SER A 314 0.96 6.36 -20.98
C SER A 314 2.34 6.00 -20.42
N VAL A 315 2.52 6.05 -19.09
CA VAL A 315 3.77 5.65 -18.44
C VAL A 315 4.04 4.16 -18.66
N ILE A 316 3.03 3.31 -18.49
CA ILE A 316 3.13 1.86 -18.73
C ILE A 316 3.50 1.60 -20.19
N GLY A 317 2.75 2.17 -21.14
CA GLY A 317 2.98 1.97 -22.57
C GLY A 317 4.35 2.45 -23.06
N LYS A 318 4.89 3.54 -22.48
CA LYS A 318 6.23 4.06 -22.81
C LYS A 318 7.37 3.19 -22.28
N ASN A 319 7.14 2.43 -21.21
CA ASN A 319 8.17 1.65 -20.53
C ASN A 319 7.97 0.13 -20.66
N LYS A 320 7.02 -0.33 -21.50
CA LYS A 320 6.73 -1.76 -21.68
C LYS A 320 7.93 -2.60 -22.12
N ASP A 321 8.87 -2.01 -22.85
CA ASP A 321 10.07 -2.70 -23.35
C ASP A 321 11.28 -2.53 -22.41
N ASN A 322 11.11 -1.93 -21.23
CA ASN A 322 12.17 -1.68 -20.26
C ASN A 322 12.12 -2.75 -19.14
N PRO A 323 13.09 -3.69 -19.07
CA PRO A 323 13.07 -4.78 -18.08
C PRO A 323 13.01 -4.29 -16.63
N ASP A 324 13.75 -3.23 -16.29
CA ASP A 324 13.75 -2.68 -14.92
C ASP A 324 12.36 -2.14 -14.54
N PHE A 325 11.67 -1.52 -15.50
CA PHE A 325 10.30 -1.05 -15.28
C PHE A 325 9.33 -2.20 -15.12
N ILE A 326 9.44 -3.26 -15.93
CA ILE A 326 8.58 -4.44 -15.84
C ILE A 326 8.72 -5.12 -14.48
N ILE A 327 9.95 -5.33 -14.01
CA ILE A 327 10.23 -5.87 -12.66
C ILE A 327 9.55 -5.01 -11.60
N TRP A 328 9.79 -3.70 -11.63
CA TRP A 328 9.23 -2.78 -10.66
C TRP A 328 7.69 -2.75 -10.70
N ALA A 329 7.11 -2.60 -11.89
CA ALA A 329 5.67 -2.50 -12.09
C ALA A 329 4.95 -3.78 -11.65
N TYR A 330 5.58 -4.95 -11.87
CA TYR A 330 5.05 -6.21 -11.41
C TYR A 330 5.09 -6.33 -9.89
N GLN A 331 6.28 -6.11 -9.29
CA GLN A 331 6.50 -6.19 -7.84
C GLN A 331 5.66 -5.20 -7.02
N ASN A 332 5.26 -4.08 -7.63
CA ASN A 332 4.44 -3.03 -7.00
C ASN A 332 2.96 -3.09 -7.43
N ASN A 333 2.54 -4.20 -8.03
CA ASN A 333 1.16 -4.45 -8.45
C ASN A 333 0.52 -3.29 -9.23
N LEU A 334 1.28 -2.66 -10.14
CA LEU A 334 0.91 -1.38 -10.75
C LEU A 334 -0.46 -1.41 -11.44
N TRP A 335 -0.86 -2.57 -11.97
CA TRP A 335 -2.16 -2.76 -12.62
C TRP A 335 -3.34 -2.51 -11.67
N LEU A 336 -3.19 -2.68 -10.35
CA LEU A 336 -4.26 -2.46 -9.37
C LEU A 336 -4.74 -0.99 -9.32
N GLN A 337 -3.91 -0.06 -9.79
CA GLN A 337 -4.24 1.36 -9.91
C GLN A 337 -5.09 1.71 -11.14
N ILE A 338 -5.30 0.74 -12.04
CA ILE A 338 -6.13 0.92 -13.24
C ILE A 338 -7.60 0.72 -12.88
N GLU A 339 -8.42 1.75 -13.11
CA GLU A 339 -9.84 1.73 -12.77
C GLU A 339 -10.68 0.88 -13.73
N ASN A 340 -10.37 0.92 -15.03
CA ASN A 340 -11.08 0.11 -16.02
C ASN A 340 -10.71 -1.37 -15.88
N ASP A 341 -11.72 -2.22 -15.64
CA ASP A 341 -11.52 -3.64 -15.34
C ASP A 341 -10.86 -4.43 -16.48
N GLU A 342 -11.31 -4.23 -17.71
CA GLU A 342 -10.77 -4.92 -18.89
C GLU A 342 -9.32 -4.52 -19.14
N GLN A 343 -9.03 -3.21 -19.13
CA GLN A 343 -7.67 -2.69 -19.30
C GLN A 343 -6.74 -3.17 -18.19
N ARG A 344 -7.23 -3.24 -16.95
CA ARG A 344 -6.46 -3.75 -15.82
C ARG A 344 -6.04 -5.21 -16.04
N LEU A 345 -6.97 -6.07 -16.46
CA LEU A 345 -6.69 -7.49 -16.72
C LEU A 345 -5.71 -7.65 -17.88
N ILE A 346 -5.84 -6.84 -18.94
CA ILE A 346 -4.88 -6.81 -20.07
C ILE A 346 -3.48 -6.44 -19.57
N VAL A 347 -3.36 -5.32 -18.86
CA VAL A 347 -2.07 -4.83 -18.37
C VAL A 347 -1.45 -5.81 -17.38
N GLN A 348 -2.25 -6.39 -16.48
CA GLN A 348 -1.76 -7.40 -15.54
C GLN A 348 -1.15 -8.60 -16.26
N PHE A 349 -1.85 -9.15 -17.25
CA PHE A 349 -1.36 -10.30 -18.00
C PHE A 349 -0.14 -9.96 -18.87
N ASP A 350 -0.11 -8.77 -19.49
CA ASP A 350 1.04 -8.34 -20.26
C ASP A 350 2.28 -8.17 -19.37
N LEU A 351 2.15 -7.52 -18.21
CA LEU A 351 3.23 -7.40 -17.24
C LEU A 351 3.70 -8.78 -16.75
N LEU A 352 2.77 -9.70 -16.44
CA LEU A 352 3.11 -11.07 -16.06
C LEU A 352 3.95 -11.76 -17.14
N LYS A 353 3.48 -11.75 -18.38
CA LYS A 353 4.14 -12.40 -19.53
C LYS A 353 5.55 -11.84 -19.75
N ASP A 354 5.72 -10.54 -19.61
CA ASP A 354 7.00 -9.87 -19.81
C ASP A 354 7.93 -10.01 -18.59
N TYR A 355 7.38 -10.21 -17.39
CA TYR A 355 8.13 -10.41 -16.15
C TYR A 355 8.70 -11.83 -16.02
N LEU A 356 7.93 -12.86 -16.39
CA LEU A 356 8.34 -14.26 -16.22
C LEU A 356 9.73 -14.57 -16.81
N PRO A 357 10.10 -14.16 -18.04
CA PRO A 357 11.42 -14.42 -18.60
C PRO A 357 12.59 -13.75 -17.85
N LEU A 358 12.31 -12.74 -17.02
CA LEU A 358 13.32 -12.03 -16.22
C LEU A 358 13.69 -12.81 -14.94
N LEU A 359 12.86 -13.78 -14.54
CA LEU A 359 13.07 -14.62 -13.37
C LEU A 359 14.05 -15.75 -13.65
N GLN A 360 14.99 -15.92 -12.72
CA GLN A 360 16.05 -16.94 -12.85
C GLN A 360 15.54 -18.33 -12.48
N SER A 361 14.56 -18.44 -11.58
CA SER A 361 14.09 -19.72 -11.05
C SER A 361 12.80 -20.18 -11.73
N SER A 362 12.81 -21.40 -12.28
CA SER A 362 11.61 -22.06 -12.79
C SER A 362 10.56 -22.30 -11.68
N SER A 363 10.99 -22.58 -10.45
CA SER A 363 10.05 -22.74 -9.33
C SER A 363 9.34 -21.44 -8.99
N GLU A 364 10.04 -20.31 -9.08
CA GLU A 364 9.48 -18.97 -8.84
C GLU A 364 8.48 -18.59 -9.94
N ARG A 365 8.81 -18.86 -11.22
CA ARG A 365 7.88 -18.66 -12.34
C ARG A 365 6.60 -19.46 -12.16
N ARG A 366 6.72 -20.72 -11.75
CA ARG A 366 5.57 -21.60 -11.48
C ARG A 366 4.68 -21.07 -10.37
N LEU A 367 5.25 -20.68 -9.22
CA LEU A 367 4.49 -20.12 -8.11
C LEU A 367 3.71 -18.87 -8.52
N ILE A 368 4.36 -17.96 -9.25
CA ILE A 368 3.73 -16.73 -9.74
C ILE A 368 2.57 -17.03 -10.70
N LEU A 369 2.73 -18.03 -11.58
CA LEU A 369 1.66 -18.47 -12.49
C LEU A 369 0.51 -19.13 -11.74
N GLU A 370 0.80 -19.96 -10.74
CA GLU A 370 -0.20 -20.59 -9.87
C GLU A 370 -1.01 -19.52 -9.10
N ASP A 371 -0.34 -18.49 -8.56
CA ASP A 371 -0.98 -17.35 -7.90
C ASP A 371 -1.88 -16.57 -8.84
N TYR A 372 -1.42 -16.27 -10.06
CA TYR A 372 -2.23 -15.60 -11.08
C TYR A 372 -3.47 -16.41 -11.47
N ILE A 373 -3.31 -17.73 -11.67
CA ILE A 373 -4.43 -18.61 -12.01
C ILE A 373 -5.46 -18.63 -10.88
N LEU A 374 -5.00 -18.75 -9.63
CA LEU A 374 -5.86 -18.71 -8.45
C LEU A 374 -6.60 -17.38 -8.33
N GLU A 375 -5.93 -16.26 -8.60
CA GLU A 375 -6.55 -14.95 -8.62
C GLU A 375 -7.67 -14.87 -9.67
N MET A 376 -7.37 -15.24 -10.92
CA MET A 376 -8.36 -15.18 -12.01
C MET A 376 -9.54 -16.12 -11.76
N GLU A 377 -9.30 -17.27 -11.15
CA GLU A 377 -10.36 -18.21 -10.72
C GLU A 377 -11.26 -17.58 -9.66
N ASN A 378 -10.69 -17.03 -8.60
CA ASN A 378 -11.44 -16.39 -7.51
C ASN A 378 -12.24 -15.16 -8.00
N ARG A 379 -11.75 -14.48 -9.04
CA ARG A 379 -12.44 -13.34 -9.66
C ARG A 379 -13.51 -13.72 -10.68
N GLY A 380 -13.59 -15.00 -11.07
CA GLY A 380 -14.53 -15.47 -12.09
C GLY A 380 -14.14 -15.04 -13.51
N GLU A 381 -12.84 -14.99 -13.81
CA GLU A 381 -12.26 -14.52 -15.08
C GLU A 381 -11.71 -15.68 -15.93
N PRO A 382 -12.56 -16.54 -16.53
CA PRO A 382 -12.14 -17.80 -17.14
C PRO A 382 -11.20 -17.62 -18.34
N THR A 383 -11.37 -16.54 -19.12
CA THR A 383 -10.50 -16.23 -20.26
C THR A 383 -9.07 -15.96 -19.81
N TRP A 384 -8.90 -15.22 -18.72
CA TRP A 384 -7.60 -14.87 -18.18
C TRP A 384 -6.98 -16.05 -17.41
N GLN A 385 -7.81 -16.81 -16.70
CA GLN A 385 -7.40 -18.07 -16.08
C GLN A 385 -6.83 -19.05 -17.12
N ALA A 386 -7.49 -19.21 -18.28
CA ALA A 386 -7.04 -20.07 -19.37
C ALA A 386 -5.67 -19.61 -19.91
N LYS A 387 -5.49 -18.31 -20.15
CA LYS A 387 -4.19 -17.76 -20.57
C LYS A 387 -3.07 -18.03 -19.56
N GLY A 388 -3.36 -17.94 -18.27
CA GLY A 388 -2.41 -18.30 -17.21
C GLY A 388 -2.03 -19.78 -17.25
N LYS A 389 -3.01 -20.67 -17.43
CA LYS A 389 -2.80 -22.12 -17.58
C LYS A 389 -1.96 -22.44 -18.82
N ASP A 390 -2.19 -21.75 -19.93
CA ASP A 390 -1.40 -21.90 -21.16
C ASP A 390 0.07 -21.53 -20.93
N LEU A 391 0.36 -20.45 -20.21
CA LEU A 391 1.73 -20.09 -19.83
C LEU A 391 2.36 -21.13 -18.89
N LEU A 392 1.61 -21.63 -17.91
CA LEU A 392 2.09 -22.66 -16.98
C LEU A 392 2.46 -23.96 -17.70
N MET A 393 1.71 -24.36 -18.73
CA MET A 393 2.04 -25.53 -19.55
C MET A 393 3.33 -25.38 -20.36
N LEU A 394 3.80 -24.15 -20.63
CA LEU A 394 5.07 -23.91 -21.33
C LEU A 394 6.28 -23.97 -20.39
N GLU A 395 6.07 -23.91 -19.07
CA GLU A 395 7.12 -23.98 -18.04
C GLU A 395 7.36 -25.40 -17.52
N ILE A 396 6.48 -26.36 -17.86
CA ILE A 396 6.59 -27.80 -17.58
C ILE A 396 7.31 -28.47 -18.76
#